data_AF-A0A811LMN7-F1
#
_entry.id   AF-A0A811LMN7-F1
#
_cell.length_a   1.000
_cell.length_b   1.000
_cell.length_c   1.000
_cell.angle_alpha   90.00
_cell.angle_beta   90.00
_cell.angle_gamma   90.00
#
_symmetry.space_group_name_H-M   'P 1'
#
loop_
_entity.id
_entity.type
_entity.pdbx_description
1 polymer ?
#
loop_
_entity_poly.entity_id
_entity_poly.type
_entity_poly.pdbx_seq_one_letter_code
_entity_poly.pdbx_strand_id
1 'polypeptide(L)'
;MGDFEEAADFPDWKLIDEISIPLLEKGIGTYDILQSALASVVFCKADPKDENWSNARLLKMFRIAQLQLLYILQSQNELVKKLTLEKEKYKKVYKENDFFKKSFTENQQESGRDLFRCQECSKIFLHSSFLIDHIHRKHGSHYDDHHHSPYGNGHLSLPHSPKQISSASSNTSVWR
;
A
#
# COMPACT_ATOMS: atom_id res chain seq x y z
N MET A 1 -7.35 0.45 -35.62
CA MET A 1 -6.02 0.04 -36.12
C MET A 1 -5.75 1.00 -37.26
N GLY A 2 -5.25 2.19 -36.92
CA GLY A 2 -5.26 3.33 -37.84
C GLY A 2 -3.86 3.60 -38.38
N ASP A 3 -3.76 3.53 -39.71
CA ASP A 3 -2.94 4.35 -40.61
C ASP A 3 -1.71 5.00 -39.96
N PHE A 4 -0.62 4.25 -39.91
CA PHE A 4 0.71 4.74 -39.52
C PHE A 4 1.72 4.66 -40.68
N GLU A 5 1.27 4.42 -41.92
CA GLU A 5 2.14 3.86 -42.95
C GLU A 5 2.47 4.77 -44.15
N GLU A 6 2.14 6.07 -44.14
CA GLU A 6 2.35 6.89 -45.36
C GLU A 6 2.90 8.31 -45.16
N ALA A 7 3.52 8.63 -44.02
CA ALA A 7 4.10 9.96 -43.79
C ALA A 7 5.64 9.99 -43.60
N ALA A 8 6.35 8.87 -43.68
CA ALA A 8 7.72 8.76 -43.16
C ALA A 8 8.75 8.20 -44.15
N ASP A 9 8.65 8.50 -45.44
CA ASP A 9 9.73 8.08 -46.36
C ASP A 9 10.97 8.99 -46.25
N PHE A 10 10.82 10.25 -45.81
CA PHE A 10 11.92 11.22 -45.77
C PHE A 10 11.98 12.03 -44.47
N PRO A 11 13.19 12.36 -43.95
CA PRO A 11 13.35 13.27 -42.82
C PRO A 11 12.86 14.68 -43.14
N ASP A 12 12.23 15.34 -42.17
CA ASP A 12 12.01 16.79 -42.22
C ASP A 12 13.33 17.52 -41.96
N TRP A 13 14.07 17.81 -43.02
CA TRP A 13 15.37 18.50 -42.95
C TRP A 13 15.27 19.92 -42.41
N LYS A 14 14.14 20.62 -42.60
CA LYS A 14 13.96 21.98 -42.07
C LYS A 14 13.88 21.93 -40.55
N LEU A 15 13.07 21.02 -40.02
CA LEU A 15 12.98 20.78 -38.58
C LEU A 15 14.34 20.38 -38.01
N ILE A 16 15.03 19.42 -38.65
CA ILE A 16 16.35 18.98 -38.19
C ILE A 16 17.35 20.14 -38.17
N ASP A 17 17.35 21.02 -39.17
CA ASP A 17 18.25 22.16 -39.24
C ASP A 17 17.94 23.24 -38.17
N GLU A 18 16.68 23.45 -37.81
CA GLU A 18 16.25 24.37 -36.74
C GLU A 18 16.63 23.92 -35.32
N ILE A 19 16.74 22.60 -35.10
CA ILE A 19 17.03 22.05 -33.77
C ILE A 19 18.43 22.47 -33.29
N SER A 20 18.51 23.09 -32.13
CA SER A 20 19.80 23.46 -31.53
C SER A 20 20.27 22.40 -30.54
N ILE A 21 21.29 21.61 -30.93
CA ILE A 21 21.90 20.59 -30.06
C ILE A 21 22.38 21.17 -28.71
N PRO A 22 23.08 22.32 -28.66
CA PRO A 22 23.53 22.88 -27.39
C PRO A 22 22.40 23.28 -26.44
N LEU A 23 21.23 23.66 -26.96
CA LEU A 23 20.07 23.98 -26.13
C LEU A 23 19.42 22.70 -25.58
N LEU A 24 19.37 21.63 -26.39
CA LEU A 24 18.89 20.33 -25.94
C LEU A 24 19.77 19.75 -24.84
N GLU A 25 21.09 19.87 -24.96
CA GLU A 25 22.05 19.43 -23.94
C GLU A 25 21.92 20.22 -22.63
N LYS A 26 21.48 21.48 -22.70
CA LYS A 26 21.17 22.31 -21.52
C LYS A 26 19.79 22.02 -20.92
N GLY A 27 19.00 21.13 -21.51
CA GLY A 27 17.68 20.75 -21.00
C GLY A 27 16.54 21.70 -21.36
N ILE A 28 16.74 22.63 -22.31
CA ILE A 28 15.72 23.64 -22.67
C ILE A 28 14.77 23.06 -23.73
N GLY A 29 13.49 22.91 -23.40
CA GLY A 29 12.47 22.43 -24.34
C GLY A 29 12.72 21.02 -24.88
N THR A 30 13.55 20.23 -24.20
CA THR A 30 14.11 18.99 -24.74
C THR A 30 13.02 17.98 -25.10
N TYR A 31 11.96 17.84 -24.31
CA TYR A 31 10.90 16.87 -24.60
C TYR A 31 10.16 17.18 -25.90
N ASP A 32 9.58 18.38 -26.02
CA ASP A 32 8.74 18.74 -27.17
C ASP A 32 9.54 18.72 -28.48
N ILE A 33 10.79 19.20 -28.43
CA ILE A 33 11.68 19.23 -29.59
C ILE A 33 12.11 17.81 -29.99
N LEU A 34 12.54 16.97 -29.05
CA LEU A 34 12.90 15.58 -29.35
C LEU A 34 11.70 14.77 -29.83
N GLN A 35 10.50 15.04 -29.33
CA GLN A 35 9.27 14.38 -29.76
C GLN A 35 8.89 14.79 -31.19
N SER A 36 9.03 16.08 -31.54
CA SER A 36 8.77 16.56 -32.91
C SER A 36 9.72 15.94 -33.94
N ALA A 37 10.99 15.73 -33.57
CA ALA A 37 12.00 15.14 -34.43
C ALA A 37 11.94 13.61 -34.50
N LEU A 38 11.12 12.96 -33.67
CA LEU A 38 11.10 11.50 -33.51
C LEU A 38 10.85 10.76 -34.82
N ALA A 39 9.85 11.19 -35.58
CA ALA A 39 9.52 10.53 -36.84
C ALA A 39 10.66 10.64 -37.86
N SER A 40 11.24 11.84 -37.99
CA SER A 40 12.37 12.12 -38.89
C SER A 40 13.63 11.34 -38.55
N VAL A 41 13.83 10.97 -37.27
CA VAL A 41 15.05 10.27 -36.82
C VAL A 41 14.87 8.76 -36.76
N VAL A 42 13.68 8.25 -36.40
CA VAL A 42 13.44 6.82 -36.16
C VAL A 42 12.95 6.10 -37.42
N PHE A 43 12.10 6.73 -38.22
CA PHE A 43 11.41 6.06 -39.32
C PHE A 43 11.96 6.42 -40.72
N CYS A 44 12.92 7.33 -40.80
CA CYS A 44 13.47 7.76 -42.09
C CYS A 44 14.17 6.62 -42.85
N LYS A 45 14.01 6.60 -44.17
CA LYS A 45 14.78 5.75 -45.08
C LYS A 45 15.94 6.56 -45.67
N ALA A 46 17.15 6.04 -45.57
CA ALA A 46 18.31 6.67 -46.19
C ALA A 46 18.27 6.51 -47.70
N ASP A 47 18.33 7.63 -48.44
CA ASP A 47 18.53 7.63 -49.89
C ASP A 47 19.91 8.22 -50.20
N PRO A 48 20.91 7.38 -50.58
CA PRO A 48 22.26 7.84 -50.92
C PRO A 48 22.31 8.79 -52.12
N LYS A 49 21.24 8.90 -52.91
CA LYS A 49 21.16 9.78 -54.07
C LYS A 49 20.64 11.18 -53.73
N ASP A 50 20.09 11.37 -52.53
CA ASP A 50 19.59 12.67 -52.09
C ASP A 50 20.71 13.50 -51.47
N GLU A 51 21.00 14.66 -52.09
CA GLU A 51 22.03 15.61 -51.68
C GLU A 51 21.80 16.15 -50.25
N ASN A 52 20.58 16.04 -49.72
CA ASN A 52 20.27 16.49 -48.38
C ASN A 52 20.92 15.64 -47.28
N TRP A 53 21.36 14.42 -47.58
CA TRP A 53 22.08 13.52 -46.66
C TRP A 53 23.54 13.95 -46.46
N SER A 54 23.74 15.18 -46.03
CA SER A 54 25.06 15.68 -45.67
C SER A 54 25.57 15.05 -44.37
N ASN A 55 26.90 14.90 -44.25
CA ASN A 55 27.52 14.39 -43.02
C ASN A 55 27.12 15.21 -41.78
N ALA A 56 26.95 16.53 -41.92
CA ALA A 56 26.55 17.41 -40.82
C ALA A 56 25.13 17.08 -40.31
N ARG A 57 24.17 16.87 -41.23
CA ARG A 57 22.79 16.50 -40.89
C ARG A 57 22.71 15.10 -40.30
N LEU A 58 23.45 14.15 -40.86
CA LEU A 58 23.58 12.80 -40.31
C LEU A 58 24.08 12.82 -38.87
N LEU A 59 25.18 13.53 -38.59
CA LEU A 59 25.71 13.69 -37.23
C LEU A 59 24.69 14.31 -36.29
N LYS A 60 23.93 15.30 -36.76
CA LYS A 60 22.86 15.95 -35.99
C LYS A 60 21.73 14.97 -35.65
N MET A 61 21.30 14.16 -36.61
CA MET A 61 20.30 13.10 -36.37
C MET A 61 20.79 12.07 -35.36
N PHE A 62 22.03 11.60 -35.49
CA PHE A 62 22.62 10.69 -34.49
C PHE A 62 22.67 11.32 -33.11
N ARG A 63 22.98 12.61 -33.02
CA ARG A 63 23.01 13.32 -31.75
C ARG A 63 21.61 13.45 -31.13
N ILE A 64 20.59 13.74 -31.94
CA ILE A 64 19.18 13.76 -31.52
C ILE A 64 18.75 12.37 -31.04
N ALA A 65 19.11 11.30 -31.77
CA ALA A 65 18.80 9.92 -31.37
C ALA A 65 19.44 9.55 -30.02
N GLN A 66 20.72 9.93 -29.81
CA GLN A 66 21.39 9.73 -28.53
C GLN A 66 20.68 10.47 -27.39
N LEU A 67 20.23 11.69 -27.62
CA LEU A 67 19.49 12.49 -26.63
C LEU A 67 18.11 11.89 -26.34
N GLN A 68 17.41 11.37 -27.35
CA GLN A 68 16.14 10.63 -27.18
C GLN A 68 16.34 9.39 -26.31
N LEU A 69 17.37 8.58 -26.61
CA LEU A 69 17.71 7.40 -25.81
C LEU A 69 18.04 7.77 -24.37
N LEU A 70 18.86 8.80 -24.16
CA LEU A 70 19.22 9.27 -22.83
C LEU A 70 18.00 9.75 -22.04
N TYR A 71 17.13 10.54 -22.68
CA TYR A 71 15.90 11.02 -22.07
C TYR A 71 14.99 9.87 -21.62
N ILE A 72 14.80 8.86 -22.48
CA ILE A 72 14.00 7.67 -22.15
C ILE A 72 14.61 6.92 -20.97
N LEU A 73 15.92 6.66 -20.99
CA LEU A 73 16.61 5.95 -19.91
C LEU A 73 16.51 6.69 -18.57
N GLN A 74 16.71 8.01 -18.57
CA GLN A 74 16.60 8.83 -17.38
C GLN A 74 15.16 8.83 -16.84
N SER A 75 14.17 8.97 -17.72
CA SER A 75 12.75 8.94 -17.36
C SER A 75 12.35 7.58 -16.75
N GLN A 76 12.77 6.48 -17.37
CA GLN A 76 12.54 5.13 -16.85
C GLN A 76 13.16 4.95 -15.46
N ASN A 77 14.40 5.41 -15.25
CA ASN A 77 15.07 5.33 -13.94
C ASN A 77 14.30 6.11 -12.86
N GLU A 78 13.86 7.33 -13.17
CA GLU A 78 13.10 8.15 -12.23
C GLU A 78 11.72 7.53 -11.91
N LEU A 79 11.03 6.97 -12.90
CA LEU A 79 9.77 6.27 -12.70
C LEU A 79 9.94 5.02 -11.84
N VAL A 80 10.99 4.23 -12.08
CA VAL A 80 11.31 3.04 -11.29
C VAL A 80 11.58 3.42 -9.83
N LYS A 81 12.39 4.45 -9.57
CA LYS A 81 12.64 4.93 -8.20
C LYS A 81 11.36 5.34 -7.47
N LYS A 82 10.46 6.08 -8.14
CA LYS A 82 9.18 6.48 -7.56
C LYS A 82 8.30 5.27 -7.24
N LEU A 83 8.23 4.30 -8.17
CA LEU A 83 7.46 3.07 -7.99
C LEU A 83 7.99 2.24 -6.82
N THR A 84 9.32 2.08 -6.70
CA THR A 84 9.92 1.32 -5.59
C THR A 84 9.60 1.96 -4.24
N LEU A 85 9.72 3.29 -4.13
CA LEU A 85 9.39 4.01 -2.90
C LEU A 85 7.92 3.86 -2.53
N GLU A 86 7.01 3.97 -3.51
CA GLU A 86 5.58 3.85 -3.25
C GLU A 86 5.19 2.41 -2.87
N LYS A 87 5.80 1.42 -3.52
CA LYS A 87 5.62 -0.01 -3.17
C LYS A 87 6.08 -0.31 -1.75
N GLU A 88 7.17 0.30 -1.29
CA GLU A 88 7.64 0.16 0.09
C GLU A 88 6.70 0.80 1.10
N LYS A 89 6.18 2.02 0.83
CA LYS A 89 5.18 2.66 1.67
C LYS A 89 3.90 1.83 1.78
N TYR A 90 3.38 1.36 0.64
CA TYR A 90 2.22 0.49 0.61
C TYR A 90 2.44 -0.77 1.45
N LYS A 91 3.62 -1.40 1.32
CA LYS A 91 3.96 -2.60 2.10
C LYS A 91 4.01 -2.32 3.62
N LYS A 92 4.45 -1.14 4.05
CA LYS A 92 4.44 -0.74 5.47
C LYS A 92 3.00 -0.56 5.98
N VAL A 93 2.21 0.24 5.28
CA VAL A 93 0.80 0.50 5.62
C VAL A 93 -0.03 -0.80 5.63
N TYR A 94 0.22 -1.70 4.67
CA TYR A 94 -0.45 -2.99 4.62
C TYR A 94 -0.13 -3.85 5.86
N LYS A 95 1.14 -3.90 6.27
CA LYS A 95 1.57 -4.64 7.48
C LYS A 95 0.98 -4.05 8.75
N GLU A 96 0.96 -2.73 8.88
CA GLU A 96 0.36 -2.03 10.02
C GLU A 96 -1.15 -2.32 10.10
N ASN A 97 -1.88 -2.21 8.98
CA ASN A 97 -3.30 -2.55 8.94
C ASN A 97 -3.58 -4.03 9.25
N ASP A 98 -2.77 -4.95 8.72
CA ASP A 98 -2.91 -6.38 9.03
C ASP A 98 -2.69 -6.66 10.52
N PHE A 99 -1.69 -6.01 11.13
CA PHE A 99 -1.43 -6.08 12.57
C PHE A 99 -2.61 -5.54 13.38
N PHE A 100 -3.08 -4.31 13.08
CA PHE A 100 -4.22 -3.72 13.79
C PHE A 100 -5.50 -4.54 13.64
N LYS A 101 -5.74 -5.09 12.45
CA LYS A 101 -6.89 -5.96 12.20
C LYS A 101 -6.85 -7.21 13.07
N LYS A 102 -5.69 -7.87 13.17
CA LYS A 102 -5.50 -9.05 14.04
C LYS A 102 -5.73 -8.72 15.51
N SER A 103 -5.08 -7.66 16.01
CA SER A 103 -5.26 -7.22 17.40
C SER A 103 -6.71 -6.82 17.72
N PHE A 104 -7.41 -6.18 16.77
CA PHE A 104 -8.82 -5.85 16.96
C PHE A 104 -9.71 -7.10 17.00
N THR A 105 -9.46 -8.10 16.14
CA THR A 105 -10.21 -9.36 16.17
C THR A 105 -9.97 -10.17 17.44
N GLU A 106 -8.74 -10.17 17.97
CA GLU A 106 -8.40 -10.82 19.24
C GLU A 106 -9.11 -10.15 20.42
N ASN A 107 -9.03 -8.83 20.54
CA ASN A 107 -9.74 -8.07 21.58
C ASN A 107 -11.27 -8.21 21.47
N GLN A 108 -11.82 -8.27 20.27
CA GLN A 108 -13.27 -8.44 20.06
C GLN A 108 -13.73 -9.86 20.43
N GLN A 109 -12.91 -10.89 20.20
CA GLN A 109 -13.19 -12.25 20.66
C GLN A 109 -13.11 -12.39 22.18
N GLU A 110 -12.32 -11.57 22.85
CA GLU A 110 -12.26 -11.51 24.32
C GLU A 110 -13.50 -10.77 24.89
N SER A 111 -13.88 -9.63 24.31
CA SER A 111 -15.10 -8.89 24.72
C SER A 111 -16.41 -9.61 24.38
N GLY A 112 -16.40 -10.55 23.42
CA GLY A 112 -17.58 -11.34 23.06
C GLY A 112 -17.89 -12.51 24.00
N ARG A 113 -16.99 -12.85 24.94
CA ARG A 113 -17.18 -13.97 25.88
C ARG A 113 -17.91 -13.56 27.16
N ASP A 114 -17.87 -12.28 27.52
CA ASP A 114 -18.50 -11.76 28.73
C ASP A 114 -19.86 -11.13 28.43
N LEU A 115 -20.70 -11.83 27.66
CA LEU A 115 -22.10 -11.43 27.50
C LEU A 115 -22.87 -11.72 28.79
N PHE A 116 -23.60 -10.74 29.29
CA PHE A 116 -24.28 -10.78 30.58
C PHE A 116 -25.70 -11.31 30.40
N ARG A 117 -26.00 -12.52 30.92
CA ARG A 117 -27.32 -13.16 30.83
C ARG A 117 -28.16 -12.89 32.08
N CYS A 118 -29.42 -12.50 31.90
CA CYS A 118 -30.42 -12.49 32.96
C CYS A 118 -30.94 -13.90 33.23
N GLN A 119 -30.92 -14.35 34.48
CA GLN A 119 -31.41 -15.69 34.87
C GLN A 119 -32.94 -15.77 34.90
N GLU A 120 -33.63 -14.66 35.16
CA GLU A 120 -35.10 -14.61 35.29
C GLU A 120 -35.84 -14.66 33.94
N CYS A 121 -35.25 -14.11 32.87
CA CYS A 121 -35.89 -14.09 31.55
C CYS A 121 -34.97 -14.49 30.39
N SER A 122 -33.77 -15.01 30.68
CA SER A 122 -32.79 -15.51 29.70
C SER A 122 -32.31 -14.51 28.64
N LYS A 123 -32.60 -13.20 28.79
CA LYS A 123 -32.09 -12.15 27.90
C LYS A 123 -30.59 -11.94 28.08
N ILE A 124 -29.89 -11.69 26.98
CA ILE A 124 -28.45 -11.51 26.93
C ILE A 124 -28.14 -10.04 26.62
N PHE A 125 -27.19 -9.47 27.36
CA PHE A 125 -26.79 -8.07 27.28
C PHE A 125 -25.29 -7.96 26.98
N LEU A 126 -24.93 -6.92 26.24
CA LEU A 126 -23.54 -6.68 25.82
C LEU A 126 -22.65 -6.11 26.95
N HIS A 127 -23.25 -5.50 27.97
CA HIS A 127 -22.54 -4.86 29.08
C HIS A 127 -23.27 -5.08 30.41
N SER A 128 -22.54 -5.19 31.52
CA SER A 128 -23.10 -5.48 32.85
C SER A 128 -24.08 -4.41 33.33
N SER A 129 -23.81 -3.15 33.03
CA SER A 129 -24.69 -2.01 33.35
C SER A 129 -26.09 -2.15 32.74
N PHE A 130 -26.20 -2.68 31.51
CA PHE A 130 -27.50 -2.91 30.87
C PHE A 130 -28.26 -4.08 31.49
N LEU A 131 -27.55 -5.13 31.95
CA LEU A 131 -28.17 -6.21 32.70
C LEU A 131 -28.73 -5.71 34.05
N ILE A 132 -27.97 -4.90 34.78
CA ILE A 132 -28.39 -4.33 36.07
C ILE A 132 -29.65 -3.48 35.90
N ASP A 133 -29.64 -2.53 34.96
CA ASP A 133 -30.81 -1.68 34.69
C ASP A 133 -32.04 -2.50 34.23
N HIS A 134 -31.81 -3.56 33.45
CA HIS A 134 -32.86 -4.50 33.07
C HIS A 134 -33.48 -5.23 34.28
N ILE A 135 -32.65 -5.77 35.17
CA ILE A 135 -33.10 -6.46 36.39
C ILE A 135 -33.91 -5.49 37.26
N HIS A 136 -33.42 -4.26 37.45
CA HIS A 136 -34.10 -3.25 38.25
C HIS A 136 -35.49 -2.89 37.69
N ARG A 137 -35.63 -2.75 36.36
CA ARG A 137 -36.90 -2.32 35.73
C ARG A 137 -37.91 -3.45 35.51
N LYS A 138 -37.45 -4.68 35.30
CA LYS A 138 -38.29 -5.80 34.86
C LYS A 138 -38.42 -6.93 35.87
N HIS A 139 -37.48 -7.03 36.81
CA HIS A 139 -37.42 -8.11 37.79
C HIS A 139 -37.46 -7.63 39.25
N GLY A 140 -37.60 -6.33 39.50
CA GLY A 140 -38.18 -5.79 40.74
C GLY A 140 -37.72 -6.45 42.05
N SER A 141 -36.41 -6.62 42.23
CA SER A 141 -35.68 -6.95 43.47
C SER A 141 -35.89 -8.33 44.12
N HIS A 142 -34.84 -9.16 44.04
CA HIS A 142 -34.21 -9.75 45.23
C HIS A 142 -32.69 -9.72 45.05
N TYR A 143 -32.10 -8.53 45.19
CA TYR A 143 -30.68 -8.43 45.50
C TYR A 143 -30.60 -8.44 47.03
N ASP A 144 -30.18 -9.57 47.61
CA ASP A 144 -29.80 -9.61 49.02
C ASP A 144 -28.64 -8.64 49.23
N ASP A 145 -28.96 -7.54 49.90
CA ASP A 145 -28.01 -6.62 50.49
C ASP A 145 -27.29 -7.31 51.64
N HIS A 146 -26.17 -7.96 51.33
CA HIS A 146 -25.15 -8.23 52.33
C HIS A 146 -23.80 -7.65 51.91
N HIS A 147 -23.65 -6.39 52.34
CA HIS A 147 -22.45 -5.77 52.92
C HIS A 147 -21.76 -4.67 52.11
N HIS A 148 -22.21 -3.44 52.36
CA HIS A 148 -21.28 -2.32 52.59
C HIS A 148 -21.48 -1.79 54.03
N SER A 149 -20.59 -2.17 54.95
CA SER A 149 -20.43 -1.48 56.25
C SER A 149 -19.18 -0.62 56.22
N PRO A 150 -19.21 0.64 56.72
CA PRO A 150 -18.05 1.51 56.81
C PRO A 150 -17.27 1.22 58.11
N TYR A 151 -15.94 1.20 58.02
CA TYR A 151 -14.95 0.97 59.09
C TYR A 151 -14.68 -0.49 59.52
N GLY A 152 -13.41 -0.89 59.42
CA GLY A 152 -12.81 -1.91 60.30
C GLY A 152 -12.24 -3.16 59.62
N ASN A 153 -10.91 -3.20 59.51
CA ASN A 153 -10.06 -4.31 59.09
C ASN A 153 -10.45 -5.70 59.65
N GLY A 154 -10.24 -6.76 58.85
CA GLY A 154 -9.99 -8.11 59.38
C GLY A 154 -10.29 -9.30 58.46
N HIS A 155 -9.35 -9.63 57.56
CA HIS A 155 -8.85 -10.98 57.26
C HIS A 155 -9.78 -12.13 56.76
N LEU A 156 -9.36 -12.69 55.60
CA LEU A 156 -9.49 -14.08 55.08
C LEU A 156 -10.82 -14.62 54.51
N SER A 157 -10.92 -14.71 53.17
CA SER A 157 -10.68 -15.95 52.37
C SER A 157 -11.37 -15.90 51.00
N LEU A 158 -10.61 -16.15 49.92
CA LEU A 158 -11.12 -16.33 48.55
C LEU A 158 -11.73 -17.72 48.33
N PRO A 159 -12.79 -17.87 47.52
CA PRO A 159 -13.12 -19.13 46.87
C PRO A 159 -12.59 -19.16 45.42
N HIS A 160 -11.51 -19.93 45.25
CA HIS A 160 -11.27 -20.99 44.27
C HIS A 160 -11.62 -20.79 42.77
N SER A 161 -10.56 -20.93 41.98
CA SER A 161 -10.50 -21.06 40.51
C SER A 161 -11.35 -22.19 39.91
N PRO A 162 -11.75 -22.06 38.62
CA PRO A 162 -12.35 -23.16 37.86
C PRO A 162 -11.35 -24.28 37.57
N LYS A 163 -11.79 -25.53 37.76
CA LYS A 163 -11.02 -26.75 37.50
C LYS A 163 -10.70 -26.92 36.01
N GLN A 164 -9.40 -27.00 35.68
CA GLN A 164 -8.91 -27.54 34.41
C GLN A 164 -8.81 -29.06 34.51
N ILE A 165 -9.34 -29.77 33.50
CA ILE A 165 -9.18 -31.22 33.33
C ILE A 165 -7.91 -31.44 32.50
N SER A 166 -6.91 -32.12 33.07
CA SER A 166 -5.69 -32.55 32.36
C SER A 166 -5.60 -34.08 32.37
N SER A 167 -5.54 -34.70 31.19
CA SER A 167 -5.08 -36.08 30.99
C SER A 167 -3.58 -36.07 30.67
N ALA A 168 -2.80 -36.78 31.48
CA ALA A 168 -1.36 -36.96 31.32
C ALA A 168 -1.02 -38.09 30.33
N SER A 169 0.07 -37.92 29.57
CA SER A 169 1.06 -38.98 29.41
C SER A 169 2.42 -38.41 29.04
N SER A 170 3.41 -38.80 29.83
CA SER A 170 4.83 -38.48 29.80
C SER A 170 5.54 -39.09 28.59
N ASN A 171 6.60 -38.44 28.09
CA ASN A 171 7.97 -38.88 28.37
C ASN A 171 9.06 -38.01 27.72
N THR A 172 10.07 -37.68 28.54
CA THR A 172 11.52 -37.66 28.32
C THR A 172 12.04 -37.64 26.86
N SER A 173 13.07 -36.88 26.48
CA SER A 173 14.34 -36.64 27.19
C SER A 173 15.17 -35.58 26.45
N VAL A 174 15.89 -34.80 27.26
CA VAL A 174 17.09 -34.01 26.98
C VAL A 174 18.17 -34.86 26.30
N TRP A 175 18.83 -34.36 25.25
CA TRP A 175 20.30 -34.41 25.05
C TRP A 175 20.75 -33.39 23.98
N ARG A 176 21.69 -32.54 24.41
CA ARG A 176 22.88 -31.98 23.74
C ARG A 176 22.76 -31.25 22.41
#